data_AF-A0A2G6JBQ1-F1
#
_entry.id   AF-A0A2G6JBQ1-F1
#
_cell.length_a   1.000
_cell.length_b   1.000
_cell.length_c   1.000
_cell.angle_alpha   90.00
_cell.angle_beta   90.00
_cell.angle_gamma   90.00
#
_symmetry.space_group_name_H-M   'P 1'
#
loop_
_entity.id
_entity.type
_entity.pdbx_description
1 polymer ?
#
loop_
_entity_poly.entity_id
_entity_poly.type
_entity_poly.pdbx_seq_one_letter_code
_entity_poly.pdbx_strand_id
1 'polypeptide(L)'
;MAALMLLGAAACGADDGGEPGLVQIAAHEVPTPDLGSCLPEADDVLCAAADRACGPFSATDRCGRQRQLACGTCDGAYDACVEGACVCEPEADADLCAAAAAECGALQRTDRCGQRRAVACGACPDGEACGADLRCACVPETDEAACARLGWACGRGTADDNCGQPRDLDCGGCDGQGAVCTDDHTCDCEPAPDAELCAALGLECGARTAADSCGQVREIDCGACAGPREVCTDDNVCACVPSADDDLCAAAGFACGPATLVDECGADRVLDCGACAGPGEVCTDDHVCACVPSADDDLCAAAGFACGPATLVDECGAEREVDCGACAGLGEVCTDDHVCACVPSADDDLCAAAGFACGPATL
;
A
#
# COMPACT_ATOMS: atom_id res chain seq x y z
N MET A 1 49.27 -7.15 30.24
CA MET A 1 48.79 -6.94 31.63
C MET A 1 48.35 -8.29 32.16
N ALA A 2 48.97 -9.03 33.08
CA ALA A 2 50.20 -8.99 33.89
C ALA A 2 50.66 -10.48 33.95
N ALA A 3 51.90 -10.89 33.67
CA ALA A 3 53.14 -10.79 34.45
C ALA A 3 53.09 -11.46 35.85
N LEU A 4 53.76 -12.63 35.96
CA LEU A 4 54.62 -13.19 37.04
C LEU A 4 54.44 -14.73 37.09
N MET A 5 55.34 -15.54 36.52
CA MET A 5 56.60 -16.06 37.11
C MET A 5 56.50 -16.50 38.58
N LEU A 6 56.72 -17.79 38.85
CA LEU A 6 57.77 -18.25 39.78
C LEU A 6 58.07 -19.75 39.64
N LEU A 7 59.34 -20.01 39.38
CA LEU A 7 60.04 -21.30 39.40
C LEU A 7 60.05 -21.92 40.81
N GLY A 8 60.20 -23.25 40.88
CA GLY A 8 60.49 -23.98 42.11
C GLY A 8 61.01 -25.39 41.86
N ALA A 9 62.11 -25.51 41.12
CA ALA A 9 62.95 -26.72 41.14
C ALA A 9 63.93 -26.59 42.30
N ALA A 10 63.93 -27.56 43.21
CA ALA A 10 64.95 -27.70 44.26
C ALA A 10 65.57 -29.10 44.15
N ALA A 11 66.75 -29.13 43.51
CA ALA A 11 67.78 -30.10 43.81
C ALA A 11 68.64 -29.57 44.97
N CYS A 12 69.53 -30.45 45.47
CA CYS A 12 70.61 -30.30 46.46
C CYS A 12 70.32 -31.07 47.77
N GLY A 13 71.20 -31.93 48.31
CA GLY A 13 72.63 -32.02 48.06
C GLY A 13 73.25 -33.37 48.45
N ALA A 14 74.43 -33.57 47.87
CA ALA A 14 75.45 -34.53 48.25
C ALA A 14 76.53 -33.81 49.09
N ASP A 15 77.47 -34.62 49.62
CA ASP A 15 78.70 -34.29 50.37
C ASP A 15 78.51 -33.98 51.87
N ASP A 16 79.32 -34.48 52.83
CA ASP A 16 80.54 -35.29 52.77
C ASP A 16 80.90 -35.77 54.19
N GLY A 17 81.60 -36.91 54.29
CA GLY A 17 82.73 -37.13 55.23
C GLY A 17 82.51 -37.23 56.74
N GLY A 18 82.71 -38.42 57.30
CA GLY A 18 82.98 -38.61 58.74
C GLY A 18 83.14 -40.06 59.21
N GLU A 19 84.25 -40.72 58.85
CA GLU A 19 84.80 -41.90 59.57
C GLU A 19 85.81 -41.43 60.65
N PRO A 20 86.32 -42.26 61.60
CA PRO A 20 86.15 -43.73 61.77
C PRO A 20 85.86 -44.18 63.22
N GLY A 21 85.45 -45.44 63.36
CA GLY A 21 85.38 -46.14 64.65
C GLY A 21 85.33 -47.65 64.49
N LEU A 22 86.49 -48.25 64.23
CA LEU A 22 86.70 -49.70 64.12
C LEU A 22 86.19 -50.46 65.36
N VAL A 23 85.17 -51.28 65.18
CA VAL A 23 84.90 -52.44 66.05
C VAL A 23 84.84 -53.67 65.15
N GLN A 24 85.90 -54.47 65.21
CA GLN A 24 85.93 -55.82 64.65
C GLN A 24 84.89 -56.67 65.37
N ILE A 25 83.88 -57.16 64.65
CA ILE A 25 83.09 -58.31 65.07
C ILE A 25 83.24 -59.38 64.01
N ALA A 26 83.73 -60.52 64.48
CA ALA A 26 84.14 -61.68 63.70
C ALA A 26 83.02 -62.20 62.79
N ALA A 27 83.44 -62.80 61.67
CA ALA A 27 82.62 -63.61 60.80
C ALA A 27 81.84 -64.64 61.63
N HIS A 28 80.55 -64.39 61.81
CA HIS A 28 79.61 -65.42 62.22
C HIS A 28 79.06 -66.03 60.94
N GLU A 29 79.46 -67.28 60.70
CA GLU A 29 78.91 -68.14 59.65
C GLU A 29 77.38 -68.05 59.73
N VAL A 30 76.76 -67.53 58.68
CA VAL A 30 75.31 -67.55 58.55
C VAL A 30 74.92 -69.01 58.34
N PRO A 31 74.21 -69.66 59.27
CA PRO A 31 73.76 -71.02 59.05
C PRO A 31 72.78 -71.02 57.88
N THR A 32 73.06 -71.84 56.87
CA THR A 32 72.07 -72.27 55.88
C THR A 32 70.85 -72.80 56.63
N PRO A 33 69.65 -72.23 56.47
CA PRO A 33 68.47 -72.76 57.15
C PRO A 33 68.17 -74.15 56.62
N ASP A 34 68.06 -75.07 57.57
CA ASP A 34 67.56 -76.42 57.44
C ASP A 34 66.21 -76.43 56.68
N LEU A 35 66.18 -77.07 55.50
CA LEU A 35 65.03 -77.18 54.60
C LEU A 35 63.90 -78.09 55.16
N GLY A 36 63.99 -78.54 56.41
CA GLY A 36 62.99 -79.37 57.06
C GLY A 36 61.91 -78.64 57.87
N SER A 37 62.10 -77.36 58.23
CA SER A 37 61.25 -76.68 59.23
C SER A 37 60.66 -75.34 58.79
N CYS A 38 60.69 -75.02 57.49
CA CYS A 38 60.11 -73.77 57.02
C CYS A 38 58.58 -73.79 57.18
N LEU A 39 58.05 -72.89 58.00
CA LEU A 39 56.61 -72.71 58.20
C LEU A 39 56.08 -71.78 57.10
N PRO A 40 55.28 -72.28 56.13
CA PRO A 40 54.74 -71.46 55.07
C PRO A 40 53.72 -70.45 55.62
N GLU A 41 53.59 -69.30 54.95
CA GLU A 41 52.47 -68.39 55.20
C GLU A 41 51.13 -69.06 54.98
N ALA A 42 50.13 -68.60 55.74
CA ALA A 42 48.74 -68.92 55.46
C ALA A 42 48.27 -68.27 54.15
N ASP A 43 47.25 -68.86 53.55
CA ASP A 43 46.78 -68.53 52.20
C ASP A 43 46.23 -67.10 52.13
N ASP A 44 45.55 -66.66 53.19
CA ASP A 44 45.05 -65.29 53.36
C ASP A 44 46.18 -64.26 53.40
N VAL A 45 47.31 -64.60 54.04
CA VAL A 45 48.51 -63.74 54.07
C VAL A 45 49.15 -63.63 52.69
N LEU A 46 49.21 -64.74 51.92
CA LEU A 46 49.74 -64.72 50.55
C LEU A 46 48.83 -63.96 49.58
N CYS A 47 47.51 -64.05 49.76
CA CYS A 47 46.53 -63.28 48.99
C CYS A 47 46.58 -61.79 49.33
N ALA A 48 46.65 -61.44 50.61
CA ALA A 48 46.78 -60.04 51.06
C ALA A 48 48.11 -59.42 50.62
N ALA A 49 49.22 -60.18 50.66
CA ALA A 49 50.52 -59.71 50.20
C ALA A 49 50.57 -59.44 48.68
N ALA A 50 49.64 -60.01 47.91
CA ALA A 50 49.50 -59.78 46.47
C ALA A 50 48.34 -58.83 46.12
N ASP A 51 47.77 -58.15 47.12
CA ASP A 51 46.59 -57.28 46.98
C ASP A 51 45.41 -57.96 46.25
N ARG A 52 45.24 -59.27 46.45
CA ARG A 52 44.17 -60.06 45.80
C ARG A 52 43.02 -60.36 46.74
N ALA A 53 41.85 -59.86 46.39
CA ALA A 53 40.58 -60.08 47.09
C ALA A 53 39.79 -61.27 46.57
N CYS A 54 39.98 -61.64 45.29
CA CYS A 54 39.19 -62.68 44.61
C CYS A 54 40.06 -63.59 43.69
N GLY A 55 39.55 -64.78 43.37
CA GLY A 55 40.01 -65.62 42.26
C GLY A 55 41.26 -66.49 42.50
N PRO A 56 41.64 -67.30 41.50
CA PRO A 56 42.81 -68.17 41.60
C PRO A 56 44.10 -67.35 41.51
N PHE A 57 45.08 -67.70 42.34
CA PHE A 57 46.38 -67.06 42.36
C PHE A 57 47.49 -68.08 42.59
N SER A 58 48.63 -67.92 41.91
CA SER A 58 49.80 -68.75 42.16
C SER A 58 50.92 -67.89 42.72
N ALA A 59 51.37 -68.24 43.92
CA ALA A 59 52.48 -67.60 44.61
C ALA A 59 53.48 -68.64 45.09
N THR A 60 54.72 -68.20 45.24
CA THR A 60 55.75 -68.96 45.94
C THR A 60 55.77 -68.52 47.40
N ASP A 61 55.62 -69.47 48.32
CA ASP A 61 55.72 -69.18 49.75
C ASP A 61 57.17 -68.83 50.17
N ARG A 62 57.37 -68.35 51.40
CA ARG A 62 58.73 -68.07 51.92
C ARG A 62 59.66 -69.28 51.96
N CYS A 63 59.12 -70.48 51.79
CA CYS A 63 59.84 -71.74 51.77
C CYS A 63 60.27 -72.14 50.35
N GLY A 64 59.97 -71.31 49.34
CA GLY A 64 60.33 -71.55 47.94
C GLY A 64 59.40 -72.51 47.20
N ARG A 65 58.25 -72.88 47.78
CA ARG A 65 57.29 -73.80 47.15
C ARG A 65 56.20 -73.01 46.42
N GLN A 66 55.93 -73.39 45.17
CA GLN A 66 54.80 -72.84 44.42
C GLN A 66 53.48 -73.40 44.95
N ARG A 67 52.52 -72.51 45.21
CA ARG A 67 51.18 -72.81 45.72
C ARG A 67 50.12 -72.31 44.74
N GLN A 68 48.98 -72.99 44.72
CA GLN A 68 47.75 -72.56 44.05
C GLN A 68 46.74 -72.19 45.13
N LEU A 69 46.37 -70.92 45.16
CA LEU A 69 45.52 -70.31 46.18
C LEU A 69 44.19 -69.91 45.53
N ALA A 70 43.11 -69.98 46.30
CA ALA A 70 41.83 -69.37 45.96
C ALA A 70 41.62 -68.18 46.89
N CYS A 71 42.05 -67.00 46.43
CA CYS A 71 41.93 -65.79 47.21
C CYS A 71 40.47 -65.35 47.17
N GLY A 72 39.63 -65.67 48.15
CA GLY A 72 38.26 -65.12 48.28
C GLY A 72 37.30 -65.23 47.07
N THR A 73 36.12 -64.62 47.23
CA THR A 73 35.09 -64.45 46.20
C THR A 73 34.50 -63.05 46.31
N CYS A 74 33.93 -62.53 45.22
CA CYS A 74 33.25 -61.24 45.26
C CYS A 74 31.82 -61.40 45.79
N ASP A 75 31.44 -60.57 46.76
CA ASP A 75 30.12 -60.62 47.41
C ASP A 75 29.06 -59.76 46.67
N GLY A 76 29.48 -58.88 45.76
CA GLY A 76 28.57 -58.07 44.94
C GLY A 76 27.88 -58.90 43.86
N ALA A 77 26.57 -58.69 43.69
CA ALA A 77 25.74 -59.45 42.74
C ALA A 77 26.16 -59.32 41.26
N TYR A 78 26.96 -58.30 40.93
CA TYR A 78 27.44 -58.02 39.57
C TYR A 78 28.97 -57.88 39.52
N ASP A 79 29.68 -58.29 40.58
CA ASP A 79 31.13 -58.19 40.64
C ASP A 79 31.78 -59.40 39.98
N ALA A 80 32.63 -59.15 39.00
CA ALA A 80 33.51 -60.14 38.40
C ALA A 80 34.90 -60.05 39.03
N CYS A 81 35.56 -61.19 39.19
CA CYS A 81 36.94 -61.20 39.62
C CYS A 81 37.87 -60.95 38.42
N VAL A 82 38.38 -59.73 38.30
CA VAL A 82 39.30 -59.32 37.23
C VAL A 82 40.66 -59.04 37.86
N GLU A 83 41.66 -59.83 37.47
CA GLU A 83 43.06 -59.71 37.93
C GLU A 83 43.27 -59.74 39.46
N GLY A 84 42.34 -60.35 40.19
CA GLY A 84 42.41 -60.46 41.65
C GLY A 84 41.64 -59.38 42.41
N ALA A 85 41.02 -58.44 41.70
CA ALA A 85 40.13 -57.42 42.26
C ALA A 85 38.66 -57.71 41.88
N CYS A 86 37.75 -57.38 42.79
CA CYS A 86 36.31 -57.39 42.50
C CYS A 86 35.96 -56.11 41.74
N VAL A 87 35.58 -56.27 40.47
CA VAL A 87 35.20 -55.18 39.58
C VAL A 87 33.74 -55.37 39.19
N CYS A 88 32.91 -54.36 39.42
CA CYS A 88 31.51 -54.40 39.03
C CYS A 88 31.39 -54.35 37.49
N GLU A 89 30.63 -55.27 36.92
CA GLU A 89 30.34 -55.32 35.49
C GLU A 89 29.07 -54.51 35.18
N PRO A 90 29.19 -53.40 34.42
CA PRO A 90 28.03 -52.56 34.08
C PRO A 90 27.11 -53.26 33.08
N GLU A 91 25.84 -52.86 33.04
CA GLU A 91 24.96 -53.35 31.96
C GLU A 91 25.34 -52.77 30.59
N ALA A 92 24.90 -53.47 29.54
CA ALA A 92 25.12 -53.02 28.17
C ALA A 92 24.31 -51.75 27.86
N ASP A 93 24.81 -50.96 26.92
CA ASP A 93 24.19 -49.72 26.47
C ASP A 93 22.75 -49.93 25.99
N ALA A 94 22.49 -51.03 25.28
CA ALA A 94 21.16 -51.40 24.81
C ALA A 94 20.18 -51.63 25.97
N ASP A 95 20.63 -52.21 27.08
CA ASP A 95 19.80 -52.44 28.27
C ASP A 95 19.49 -51.11 28.97
N LEU A 96 20.46 -50.20 29.03
CA LEU A 96 20.26 -48.85 29.58
C LEU A 96 19.24 -48.05 28.77
N CYS A 97 19.32 -48.13 27.44
CA CYS A 97 18.40 -47.50 26.51
C CYS A 97 16.99 -48.09 26.60
N ALA A 98 16.88 -49.43 26.56
CA ALA A 98 15.60 -50.12 26.69
C ALA A 98 14.91 -49.83 28.02
N ALA A 99 15.67 -49.84 29.13
CA ALA A 99 15.17 -49.52 30.45
C ALA A 99 14.78 -48.04 30.63
N ALA A 100 15.24 -47.15 29.75
CA ALA A 100 14.82 -45.75 29.69
C ALA A 100 13.74 -45.50 28.62
N ALA A 101 13.38 -46.53 27.85
CA ALA A 101 12.57 -46.43 26.64
C ALA A 101 13.06 -45.32 25.68
N ALA A 102 14.38 -45.15 25.60
CA ALA A 102 15.06 -44.21 24.73
C ALA A 102 15.30 -44.86 23.36
N GLU A 103 14.78 -44.24 22.31
CA GLU A 103 14.83 -44.69 20.91
C GLU A 103 15.91 -43.95 20.12
N CYS A 104 16.23 -42.73 20.54
CA CYS A 104 17.18 -41.82 19.89
C CYS A 104 18.04 -41.06 20.92
N GLY A 105 19.16 -40.49 20.46
CA GLY A 105 19.89 -39.45 21.20
C GLY A 105 20.78 -39.94 22.33
N ALA A 106 21.27 -39.01 23.15
CA ALA A 106 22.22 -39.28 24.22
C ALA A 106 21.54 -39.39 25.58
N LEU A 107 21.45 -40.62 26.11
CA LEU A 107 20.97 -40.92 27.44
C LEU A 107 22.06 -40.71 28.49
N GLN A 108 21.74 -39.97 29.55
CA GLN A 108 22.60 -39.81 30.72
C GLN A 108 22.01 -40.58 31.90
N ARG A 109 22.62 -41.69 32.30
CA ARG A 109 22.09 -42.56 33.37
C ARG A 109 23.21 -43.14 34.22
N THR A 110 22.91 -43.37 35.49
CA THR A 110 23.79 -44.14 36.38
C THR A 110 23.58 -45.62 36.14
N ASP A 111 24.66 -46.37 35.92
CA ASP A 111 24.62 -47.82 35.79
C ASP A 111 24.48 -48.52 37.16
N ARG A 112 24.32 -49.84 37.13
CA ARG A 112 24.26 -50.69 38.34
C ARG A 112 25.52 -50.66 39.21
N CYS A 113 26.63 -50.18 38.67
CA CYS A 113 27.91 -50.03 39.37
C CYS A 113 28.06 -48.63 40.01
N GLY A 114 27.05 -47.76 39.85
CA GLY A 114 27.05 -46.41 40.40
C GLY A 114 27.79 -45.38 39.54
N GLN A 115 28.27 -45.75 38.36
CA GLN A 115 28.95 -44.83 37.44
C GLN A 115 27.94 -44.12 36.53
N ARG A 116 28.09 -42.80 36.36
CA ARG A 116 27.28 -42.04 35.40
C ARG A 116 27.84 -42.21 33.99
N ARG A 117 26.98 -42.67 33.08
CA ARG A 117 27.33 -42.98 31.68
C ARG A 117 26.50 -42.14 30.72
N ALA A 118 27.15 -41.77 29.62
CA ALA A 118 26.53 -41.17 28.45
C ALA A 118 26.44 -42.24 27.36
N VAL A 119 25.22 -42.64 26.99
CA VAL A 119 24.95 -43.73 26.06
C VAL A 119 24.19 -43.19 24.85
N ALA A 120 24.62 -43.55 23.65
CA ALA A 120 23.90 -43.21 22.42
C ALA A 120 22.84 -44.26 22.13
N CYS A 121 21.58 -43.92 22.33
CA CYS A 121 20.44 -44.79 22.09
C CYS A 121 19.93 -44.55 20.68
N GLY A 122 20.44 -45.24 19.66
CA GLY A 122 19.85 -45.20 18.31
C GLY A 122 19.80 -43.84 17.60
N ALA A 123 19.05 -43.78 16.50
CA ALA A 123 18.81 -42.60 15.66
C ALA A 123 17.40 -42.67 15.06
N CYS A 124 16.81 -41.52 14.76
CA CYS A 124 15.47 -41.45 14.19
C CYS A 124 15.47 -41.74 12.68
N PRO A 125 14.39 -42.34 12.15
CA PRO A 125 14.14 -42.43 10.70
C PRO A 125 14.04 -41.06 10.04
N ASP A 126 14.10 -41.03 8.71
CA ASP A 126 13.94 -39.80 7.93
C ASP A 126 12.58 -39.13 8.22
N GLY A 127 12.59 -37.81 8.42
CA GLY A 127 11.39 -37.01 8.73
C GLY A 127 11.07 -36.90 10.22
N GLU A 128 11.85 -37.57 11.09
CA GLU A 128 11.70 -37.50 12.54
C GLU A 128 12.94 -36.89 13.20
N ALA A 129 12.73 -36.16 14.29
CA ALA A 129 13.79 -35.66 15.15
C ALA A 129 13.70 -36.28 16.52
N CYS A 130 14.86 -36.38 17.16
CA CYS A 130 14.93 -36.85 18.53
C CYS A 130 14.43 -35.79 19.50
N GLY A 131 13.33 -36.09 20.18
CA GLY A 131 12.77 -35.26 21.23
C GLY A 131 13.62 -35.24 22.50
N ALA A 132 13.30 -34.32 23.41
CA ALA A 132 13.97 -34.23 24.71
C ALA A 132 13.68 -35.45 25.62
N ASP A 133 12.61 -36.19 25.34
CA ASP A 133 12.24 -37.45 25.97
C ASP A 133 12.94 -38.67 25.35
N LEU A 134 13.89 -38.44 24.43
CA LEU A 134 14.66 -39.47 23.73
C LEU A 134 13.79 -40.39 22.85
N ARG A 135 12.64 -39.88 22.41
CA ARG A 135 11.77 -40.54 21.43
C ARG A 135 11.82 -39.81 20.10
N CYS A 136 11.60 -40.56 19.04
CA CYS A 136 11.48 -39.95 17.73
C CYS A 136 10.08 -39.37 17.54
N ALA A 137 10.03 -38.14 17.03
CA ALA A 137 8.80 -37.45 16.71
C ALA A 137 8.93 -36.81 15.33
N CYS A 138 7.83 -36.83 14.57
CA CYS A 138 7.78 -36.22 13.26
C CYS A 138 8.08 -34.72 13.35
N VAL A 139 8.94 -34.24 12.46
CA VAL A 139 9.25 -32.80 12.34
C VAL A 139 8.30 -32.18 11.34
N PRO A 140 7.50 -31.18 11.75
CA PRO A 140 6.63 -30.48 10.82
C PRO A 140 7.47 -29.69 9.81
N GLU A 141 7.04 -29.72 8.56
CA GLU A 141 7.60 -28.90 7.49
C GLU A 141 7.35 -27.39 7.73
N THR A 142 8.11 -26.52 7.05
CA THR A 142 7.85 -25.08 7.11
C THR A 142 6.59 -24.72 6.33
N ASP A 143 6.04 -23.54 6.59
CA ASP A 143 4.82 -23.09 5.91
C ASP A 143 5.05 -23.01 4.39
N GLU A 144 6.23 -22.55 3.94
CA GLU A 144 6.56 -22.49 2.51
C GLU A 144 6.58 -23.88 1.86
N ALA A 145 7.13 -24.89 2.56
CA ALA A 145 7.15 -26.26 2.08
C ALA A 145 5.73 -26.86 2.03
N ALA A 146 4.92 -26.60 3.07
CA ALA A 146 3.52 -27.04 3.11
C ALA A 146 2.70 -26.40 1.98
N CYS A 147 2.82 -25.08 1.77
CA CYS A 147 2.16 -24.36 0.69
C CYS A 147 2.55 -24.91 -0.68
N ALA A 148 3.84 -25.15 -0.92
CA ALA A 148 4.32 -25.74 -2.16
C ALA A 148 3.77 -27.15 -2.40
N ARG A 149 3.69 -27.99 -1.35
CA ARG A 149 3.11 -29.34 -1.43
C ARG A 149 1.60 -29.30 -1.72
N LEU A 150 0.88 -28.36 -1.11
CA LEU A 150 -0.57 -28.18 -1.27
C LEU A 150 -0.92 -27.47 -2.59
N GLY A 151 0.05 -26.86 -3.26
CA GLY A 151 -0.17 -26.05 -4.46
C GLY A 151 -0.79 -24.69 -4.18
N TRP A 152 -0.68 -24.19 -2.94
CA TRP A 152 -1.18 -22.88 -2.53
C TRP A 152 -0.13 -21.83 -2.88
N ALA A 153 -0.48 -20.92 -3.80
CA ALA A 153 0.40 -19.83 -4.23
C ALA A 153 0.31 -18.61 -3.30
N CYS A 154 -0.80 -18.47 -2.57
CA CYS A 154 -1.07 -17.34 -1.70
C CYS A 154 -2.12 -17.66 -0.63
N GLY A 155 -2.34 -16.72 0.28
CA GLY A 155 -3.46 -16.71 1.20
C GLY A 155 -3.21 -17.53 2.46
N ARG A 156 -4.24 -17.58 3.31
CA ARG A 156 -4.22 -18.29 4.58
C ARG A 156 -5.25 -19.41 4.58
N GLY A 157 -4.90 -20.53 5.17
CA GLY A 157 -5.83 -21.64 5.32
C GLY A 157 -5.31 -22.68 6.30
N THR A 158 -6.17 -23.63 6.65
CA THR A 158 -5.82 -24.72 7.55
C THR A 158 -5.67 -26.01 6.74
N ALA A 159 -4.54 -26.69 6.91
CA ALA A 159 -4.29 -27.97 6.26
C ALA A 159 -3.42 -28.87 7.16
N ASP A 160 -3.46 -30.17 6.90
CA ASP A 160 -2.57 -31.11 7.58
C ASP A 160 -1.13 -30.97 7.05
N ASP A 161 -0.17 -30.93 7.96
CA ASP A 161 1.26 -31.00 7.65
C ASP A 161 1.70 -32.43 7.26
N ASN A 162 2.99 -32.61 6.98
CA ASN A 162 3.59 -33.92 6.70
C ASN A 162 3.51 -34.92 7.88
N CYS A 163 3.16 -34.46 9.09
CA CYS A 163 2.94 -35.27 10.27
C CYS A 163 1.46 -35.59 10.52
N GLY A 164 0.56 -35.14 9.62
CA GLY A 164 -0.88 -35.33 9.74
C GLY A 164 -1.51 -34.48 10.85
N GLN A 165 -0.86 -33.39 11.27
CA GLN A 165 -1.42 -32.44 12.23
C GLN A 165 -1.97 -31.21 11.51
N PRO A 166 -3.18 -30.74 11.85
CA PRO A 166 -3.75 -29.55 11.25
C PRO A 166 -2.98 -28.30 11.72
N ARG A 167 -2.62 -27.45 10.76
CA ARG A 167 -1.90 -26.20 11.00
C ARG A 167 -2.52 -25.07 10.19
N ASP A 168 -2.48 -23.87 10.77
CA ASP A 168 -2.77 -22.64 10.04
C ASP A 168 -1.52 -22.23 9.27
N LEU A 169 -1.64 -22.15 7.95
CA LEU A 169 -0.58 -21.80 7.02
C LEU A 169 -0.81 -20.39 6.48
N ASP A 170 0.26 -19.64 6.30
CA ASP A 170 0.27 -18.37 5.57
C ASP A 170 1.20 -18.51 4.36
N CYS A 171 0.60 -18.68 3.18
CA CYS A 171 1.33 -18.83 1.92
C CYS A 171 1.68 -17.48 1.28
N GLY A 172 1.57 -16.38 2.04
CA GLY A 172 1.91 -15.04 1.58
C GLY A 172 0.82 -14.39 0.72
N GLY A 173 1.23 -13.36 -0.02
CA GLY A 173 0.35 -12.58 -0.89
C GLY A 173 0.74 -12.69 -2.35
N CYS A 174 -0.04 -12.05 -3.22
CA CYS A 174 0.23 -12.03 -4.65
C CYS A 174 1.13 -10.86 -5.05
N ASP A 175 2.22 -11.16 -5.75
CA ASP A 175 3.14 -10.18 -6.31
C ASP A 175 2.69 -9.75 -7.72
N GLY A 176 1.68 -8.88 -7.80
CA GLY A 176 1.17 -8.35 -9.06
C GLY A 176 0.20 -7.18 -8.85
N GLN A 177 0.21 -6.19 -9.74
CA GLN A 177 -0.77 -5.09 -9.68
C GLN A 177 -2.18 -5.64 -9.91
N GLY A 178 -3.09 -5.42 -8.96
CA GLY A 178 -4.46 -5.94 -9.02
C GLY A 178 -4.58 -7.46 -8.82
N ALA A 179 -3.49 -8.15 -8.48
CA ALA A 179 -3.55 -9.57 -8.16
C ALA A 179 -4.15 -9.77 -6.76
N VAL A 180 -5.18 -10.60 -6.70
CA VAL A 180 -5.90 -10.97 -5.48
C VAL A 180 -5.77 -12.47 -5.28
N CYS A 181 -5.63 -12.88 -4.03
CA CYS A 181 -5.65 -14.29 -3.71
C CYS A 181 -7.09 -14.79 -3.69
N THR A 182 -7.40 -15.79 -4.50
CA THR A 182 -8.72 -16.42 -4.54
C THR A 182 -8.90 -17.43 -3.41
N ASP A 183 -10.12 -17.91 -3.22
CA ASP A 183 -10.43 -18.99 -2.27
C ASP A 183 -9.74 -20.32 -2.63
N ASP A 184 -9.32 -20.49 -3.90
CA ASP A 184 -8.56 -21.66 -4.37
C ASP A 184 -7.05 -21.51 -4.13
N HIS A 185 -6.63 -20.48 -3.37
CA HIS A 185 -5.23 -20.17 -3.08
C HIS A 185 -4.39 -19.87 -4.33
N THR A 186 -5.02 -19.38 -5.39
CA THR A 186 -4.36 -18.92 -6.62
C THR A 186 -4.33 -17.40 -6.68
N CYS A 187 -3.27 -16.86 -7.28
CA CYS A 187 -3.20 -15.44 -7.58
C CYS A 187 -3.84 -15.17 -8.94
N ASP A 188 -5.04 -14.59 -8.91
CA ASP A 188 -5.74 -14.14 -10.09
C ASP A 188 -5.87 -12.62 -10.08
N CYS A 189 -5.92 -12.02 -11.26
CA CYS A 189 -6.06 -10.57 -11.35
C CYS A 189 -7.53 -10.18 -11.37
N GLU A 190 -7.95 -9.39 -10.40
CA GLU A 190 -9.28 -8.78 -10.36
C GLU A 190 -9.15 -7.35 -10.91
N PRO A 191 -9.80 -7.03 -12.05
CA PRO A 191 -9.69 -5.71 -12.63
C PRO A 191 -10.41 -4.67 -11.76
N ALA A 192 -9.80 -3.49 -11.62
CA ALA A 192 -10.44 -2.37 -10.94
C ALA A 192 -11.80 -2.02 -11.59
N PRO A 193 -12.79 -1.56 -10.80
CA PRO A 193 -14.08 -1.14 -11.33
C PRO A 193 -13.93 0.07 -12.25
N ASP A 194 -14.88 0.23 -13.18
CA ASP A 194 -14.84 1.26 -14.23
C ASP A 194 -14.63 2.65 -13.65
N ALA A 195 -15.34 2.99 -12.56
CA ALA A 195 -15.23 4.29 -11.91
C ALA A 195 -13.80 4.63 -11.45
N GLU A 196 -13.06 3.65 -10.94
CA GLU A 196 -11.67 3.84 -10.51
C GLU A 196 -10.75 4.01 -11.72
N LEU A 197 -10.95 3.22 -12.78
CA LEU A 197 -10.17 3.33 -13.99
C LEU A 197 -10.44 4.65 -14.74
N CYS A 198 -11.70 5.10 -14.80
CA CYS A 198 -12.10 6.40 -15.34
C CYS A 198 -11.44 7.55 -14.58
N ALA A 199 -11.45 7.50 -13.24
CA ALA A 199 -10.78 8.49 -12.41
C ALA A 199 -9.25 8.51 -12.65
N ALA A 200 -8.62 7.34 -12.78
CA ALA A 200 -7.19 7.24 -13.07
C ALA A 200 -6.81 7.77 -14.47
N LEU A 201 -7.73 7.66 -15.43
CA LEU A 201 -7.56 8.14 -16.80
C LEU A 201 -8.02 9.60 -16.99
N GLY A 202 -8.63 10.22 -15.97
CA GLY A 202 -9.18 11.58 -16.07
C GLY A 202 -10.42 11.69 -16.96
N LEU A 203 -11.21 10.62 -17.05
CA LEU A 203 -12.46 10.55 -17.83
C LEU A 203 -13.65 10.75 -16.89
N GLU A 204 -14.60 11.60 -17.29
CA GLU A 204 -15.77 11.97 -16.49
C GLU A 204 -17.07 11.32 -16.99
N CYS A 205 -17.11 10.91 -18.25
CA CYS A 205 -18.31 10.38 -18.90
C CYS A 205 -17.98 9.52 -20.12
N GLY A 206 -18.99 8.80 -20.62
CA GLY A 206 -18.95 8.05 -21.87
C GLY A 206 -18.18 6.74 -21.79
N ALA A 207 -18.29 5.95 -22.86
CA ALA A 207 -17.60 4.68 -22.98
C ALA A 207 -16.21 4.86 -23.63
N ARG A 208 -15.22 4.12 -23.16
CA ARG A 208 -13.86 4.12 -23.70
C ARG A 208 -13.23 2.74 -23.66
N THR A 209 -12.33 2.46 -24.59
CA THR A 209 -11.50 1.25 -24.53
C THR A 209 -10.16 1.58 -23.86
N ALA A 210 -9.84 0.87 -22.77
CA ALA A 210 -8.61 1.03 -22.01
C ALA A 210 -8.10 -0.32 -21.50
N ALA A 211 -6.80 -0.39 -21.17
CA ALA A 211 -6.26 -1.52 -20.43
C ALA A 211 -6.60 -1.33 -18.94
N ASP A 212 -7.09 -2.39 -18.30
CA ASP A 212 -7.30 -2.42 -16.86
C ASP A 212 -5.99 -2.68 -16.08
N SER A 213 -6.10 -2.79 -14.76
CA SER A 213 -4.98 -3.12 -13.86
C SER A 213 -4.33 -4.49 -14.15
N CYS A 214 -5.03 -5.36 -14.88
CA CYS A 214 -4.57 -6.69 -15.28
C CYS A 214 -3.92 -6.69 -16.68
N GLY A 215 -3.87 -5.54 -17.35
CA GLY A 215 -3.38 -5.40 -18.71
C GLY A 215 -4.36 -5.91 -19.76
N GLN A 216 -5.59 -6.28 -19.39
CA GLN A 216 -6.62 -6.67 -20.32
C GLN A 216 -7.30 -5.42 -20.88
N VAL A 217 -7.40 -5.36 -22.21
CA VAL A 217 -8.10 -4.27 -22.89
C VAL A 217 -9.60 -4.55 -22.84
N ARG A 218 -10.36 -3.65 -22.24
CA ARG A 218 -11.82 -3.73 -22.12
C ARG A 218 -12.48 -2.38 -22.38
N GLU A 219 -13.77 -2.43 -22.70
CA GLU A 219 -14.62 -1.24 -22.69
C GLU A 219 -14.95 -0.90 -21.23
N ILE A 220 -14.81 0.37 -20.89
CA ILE A 220 -15.20 0.95 -19.60
C ILE A 220 -16.27 2.02 -19.84
N ASP A 221 -17.22 2.11 -18.93
CA ASP A 221 -18.26 3.14 -18.93
C ASP A 221 -18.03 4.12 -17.77
N CYS A 222 -17.65 5.35 -18.10
CA CYS A 222 -17.42 6.42 -17.13
C CYS A 222 -18.72 7.14 -16.73
N GLY A 223 -19.88 6.67 -17.22
CA GLY A 223 -21.19 7.19 -16.89
C GLY A 223 -21.62 8.35 -17.77
N ALA A 224 -22.54 9.16 -17.27
CA ALA A 224 -23.07 10.32 -17.97
C ALA A 224 -22.89 11.60 -17.15
N CYS A 225 -22.82 12.73 -17.84
CA CYS A 225 -22.73 14.03 -17.19
C CYS A 225 -23.97 14.32 -16.35
N ALA A 226 -23.74 14.82 -15.13
CA ALA A 226 -24.80 15.08 -14.17
C ALA A 226 -25.28 16.53 -14.18
N GLY A 227 -24.48 17.46 -14.71
CA GLY A 227 -24.81 18.87 -14.75
C GLY A 227 -25.88 19.22 -15.80
N PRO A 228 -26.61 20.34 -15.59
CA PRO A 228 -27.60 20.80 -16.54
C PRO A 228 -26.94 21.13 -17.88
N ARG A 229 -27.51 20.60 -18.97
CA ARG A 229 -27.03 20.82 -20.36
C ARG A 229 -25.58 20.39 -20.60
N GLU A 230 -24.99 19.60 -19.71
CA GLU A 230 -23.70 18.98 -19.98
C GLU A 230 -23.87 17.84 -20.97
N VAL A 231 -22.98 17.84 -21.96
CA VAL A 231 -22.82 16.73 -22.88
C VAL A 231 -21.44 16.13 -22.69
N CYS A 232 -21.35 14.82 -22.90
CA CYS A 232 -20.06 14.17 -22.94
C CYS A 232 -19.36 14.54 -24.24
N THR A 233 -18.18 15.15 -24.12
CA THR A 233 -17.34 15.48 -25.28
C THR A 233 -16.61 14.25 -25.82
N ASP A 234 -15.99 14.37 -27.00
CA ASP A 234 -15.17 13.29 -27.59
C ASP A 234 -13.94 12.95 -26.73
N ASP A 235 -13.52 13.86 -25.85
CA ASP A 235 -12.44 13.66 -24.88
C ASP A 235 -12.94 13.04 -23.56
N ASN A 236 -14.20 12.57 -23.51
CA ASN A 236 -14.83 11.95 -22.33
C ASN A 236 -14.89 12.89 -21.10
N VAL A 237 -14.89 14.20 -21.34
CA VAL A 237 -15.05 15.26 -20.31
C VAL A 237 -16.44 15.88 -20.45
N CYS A 238 -17.06 16.20 -19.32
CA CYS A 238 -18.35 16.88 -19.31
C CYS A 238 -18.19 18.37 -19.63
N ALA A 239 -18.87 18.82 -20.68
CA ALA A 239 -18.89 20.22 -21.06
C ALA A 239 -20.33 20.71 -21.23
N CYS A 240 -20.63 21.86 -20.66
CA CYS A 240 -21.94 22.49 -20.83
C CYS A 240 -22.08 23.07 -22.24
N VAL A 241 -23.20 22.77 -22.89
CA VAL A 241 -23.55 23.33 -24.21
C VAL A 241 -24.56 24.45 -24.02
N PRO A 242 -24.19 25.72 -24.24
CA PRO A 242 -25.11 26.85 -24.06
C PRO A 242 -26.24 26.80 -25.10
N SER A 243 -27.35 27.48 -24.79
CA SER A 243 -28.42 27.68 -25.78
C SER A 243 -27.95 28.56 -26.94
N ALA A 244 -28.68 28.54 -28.05
CA ALA A 244 -28.43 29.45 -29.15
C ALA A 244 -28.66 30.91 -28.72
N ASP A 245 -28.00 31.83 -29.39
CA ASP A 245 -27.97 33.25 -29.03
C ASP A 245 -29.37 33.87 -29.09
N ASP A 246 -30.16 33.50 -30.11
CA ASP A 246 -31.54 33.93 -30.27
C ASP A 246 -32.44 33.44 -29.12
N ASP A 247 -32.22 32.22 -28.63
CA ASP A 247 -32.97 31.66 -27.50
C ASP A 247 -32.64 32.38 -26.19
N LEU A 248 -31.35 32.73 -25.99
CA LEU A 248 -30.88 33.51 -24.85
C LEU A 248 -31.46 34.92 -24.85
N CYS A 249 -31.43 35.61 -26.00
CA CYS A 249 -32.02 36.92 -26.16
C CYS A 249 -33.54 36.90 -25.94
N ALA A 250 -34.24 35.91 -26.51
CA ALA A 250 -35.67 35.73 -26.31
C ALA A 250 -36.03 35.44 -24.84
N ALA A 251 -35.25 34.61 -24.14
CA ALA A 251 -35.43 34.31 -22.72
C ALA A 251 -35.22 35.55 -21.83
N ALA A 252 -34.30 36.43 -22.21
CA ALA A 252 -34.07 37.72 -21.55
C ALA A 252 -35.13 38.79 -21.92
N GLY A 253 -35.93 38.54 -22.95
CA GLY A 253 -36.92 39.51 -23.46
C GLY A 253 -36.29 40.65 -24.26
N PHE A 254 -35.07 40.46 -24.77
CA PHE A 254 -34.36 41.46 -25.57
C PHE A 254 -34.68 41.27 -27.05
N ALA A 255 -35.13 42.35 -27.69
CA ALA A 255 -35.55 42.36 -29.09
C ALA A 255 -34.53 43.06 -30.02
N CYS A 256 -33.57 43.79 -29.45
CA CYS A 256 -32.58 44.51 -30.22
C CYS A 256 -31.30 44.82 -29.43
N GLY A 257 -30.23 45.08 -30.16
CA GLY A 257 -29.00 45.70 -29.67
C GLY A 257 -28.07 44.74 -28.91
N PRO A 258 -26.86 45.23 -28.57
CA PRO A 258 -25.85 44.43 -27.90
C PRO A 258 -26.18 44.28 -26.41
N ALA A 259 -26.26 43.04 -25.92
CA ALA A 259 -26.51 42.71 -24.53
C ALA A 259 -25.43 41.77 -23.99
N THR A 260 -25.13 41.89 -22.68
CA THR A 260 -24.31 40.89 -21.97
C THR A 260 -25.23 40.03 -21.13
N LEU A 261 -25.35 38.76 -21.50
CA LEU A 261 -26.20 37.78 -20.82
C LEU A 261 -25.32 36.66 -20.26
N VAL A 262 -25.68 36.17 -19.08
CA VAL A 262 -25.10 34.94 -18.53
C VAL A 262 -25.87 33.77 -19.13
N ASP A 263 -25.18 32.86 -19.80
CA ASP A 263 -25.81 31.64 -20.30
C ASP A 263 -26.14 30.64 -19.20
N GLU A 264 -26.83 29.56 -19.55
CA GLU A 264 -27.19 28.51 -18.58
C GLU A 264 -25.98 27.72 -18.07
N CYS A 265 -24.82 27.90 -18.70
CA CYS A 265 -23.53 27.36 -18.30
C CYS A 265 -22.77 28.29 -17.34
N GLY A 266 -23.31 29.49 -17.06
CA GLY A 266 -22.70 30.48 -16.17
C GLY A 266 -21.63 31.37 -16.83
N ALA A 267 -21.49 31.33 -18.15
CA ALA A 267 -20.54 32.18 -18.89
C ALA A 267 -21.20 33.48 -19.35
N ASP A 268 -20.50 34.61 -19.17
CA ASP A 268 -20.90 35.90 -19.73
C ASP A 268 -20.71 35.90 -21.26
N ARG A 269 -21.78 36.20 -21.99
CA ARG A 269 -21.79 36.27 -23.45
C ARG A 269 -22.25 37.64 -23.91
N VAL A 270 -21.48 38.26 -24.81
CA VAL A 270 -21.89 39.48 -25.52
C VAL A 270 -22.59 39.06 -26.80
N LEU A 271 -23.89 39.35 -26.89
CA LEU A 271 -24.79 38.93 -27.94
C LEU A 271 -25.40 40.17 -28.60
N ASP A 272 -25.70 40.11 -29.89
CA ASP A 272 -26.52 41.11 -30.55
C ASP A 272 -27.94 40.55 -30.71
N CYS A 273 -28.87 41.03 -29.90
CA CYS A 273 -30.23 40.49 -29.81
C CYS A 273 -31.16 40.95 -30.93
N GLY A 274 -30.59 41.40 -32.05
CA GLY A 274 -31.30 41.77 -33.25
C GLY A 274 -31.32 43.28 -33.50
N ALA A 275 -32.10 43.67 -34.50
CA ALA A 275 -32.27 45.07 -34.89
C ALA A 275 -33.75 45.39 -35.06
N CYS A 276 -34.10 46.64 -34.76
CA CYS A 276 -35.45 47.14 -34.97
C CYS A 276 -35.78 47.22 -36.47
N ALA A 277 -36.95 46.72 -36.83
CA ALA A 277 -37.38 46.60 -38.22
C ALA A 277 -38.38 47.70 -38.63
N GLY A 278 -39.01 48.37 -37.67
CA GLY A 278 -39.98 49.43 -37.93
C GLY A 278 -39.32 50.76 -38.32
N PRO A 279 -40.00 51.58 -39.15
CA PRO A 279 -39.54 52.93 -39.46
C PRO A 279 -39.53 53.80 -38.18
N GLY A 280 -38.48 54.60 -37.99
CA GLY A 280 -38.31 55.46 -36.80
C GLY A 280 -38.02 54.71 -35.50
N GLU A 281 -37.89 53.38 -35.52
CA GLU A 281 -37.56 52.60 -34.33
C GLU A 281 -36.08 52.67 -33.99
N VAL A 282 -35.81 52.95 -32.71
CA VAL A 282 -34.49 52.83 -32.12
C VAL A 282 -34.53 51.78 -31.02
N CYS A 283 -33.39 51.16 -30.80
CA CYS A 283 -33.23 50.26 -29.67
C CYS A 283 -33.03 51.08 -28.39
N THR A 284 -33.89 50.87 -27.40
CA THR A 284 -33.76 51.53 -26.10
C THR A 284 -32.71 50.85 -25.22
N ASP A 285 -32.34 51.49 -24.11
CA ASP A 285 -31.46 50.90 -23.09
C ASP A 285 -32.05 49.61 -22.46
N ASP A 286 -33.37 49.43 -22.55
CA ASP A 286 -34.06 48.21 -22.11
C ASP A 286 -34.08 47.10 -23.19
N HIS A 287 -33.34 47.28 -24.29
CA HIS A 287 -33.26 46.34 -25.42
C HIS A 287 -34.61 46.06 -26.10
N VAL A 288 -35.51 47.03 -26.08
CA VAL A 288 -36.82 46.98 -26.74
C VAL A 288 -36.85 48.02 -27.85
N CYS A 289 -37.47 47.68 -28.99
CA CYS A 289 -37.70 48.63 -30.06
C CYS A 289 -38.80 49.62 -29.67
N ALA A 290 -38.44 50.90 -29.67
CA ALA A 290 -39.38 51.99 -29.48
C ALA A 290 -39.23 53.00 -30.61
N CYS A 291 -40.36 53.47 -31.14
CA CYS A 291 -40.34 54.51 -32.15
C CYS A 291 -40.06 55.86 -31.50
N VAL A 292 -39.08 56.58 -32.04
CA VAL A 292 -38.79 57.97 -31.65
C VAL A 292 -39.30 58.86 -32.78
N PRO A 293 -40.29 59.72 -32.52
CA PRO A 293 -40.86 60.56 -33.56
C PRO A 293 -39.84 61.60 -34.02
N SER A 294 -39.78 61.80 -35.33
CA SER A 294 -39.05 62.89 -35.97
C SER A 294 -39.47 64.26 -35.42
N ALA A 295 -38.55 65.23 -35.45
CA ALA A 295 -38.84 66.60 -35.03
C ALA A 295 -39.88 67.25 -35.96
N ASP A 296 -40.59 68.25 -35.44
CA ASP A 296 -41.72 68.88 -36.14
C ASP A 296 -41.28 69.52 -37.46
N ASP A 297 -40.09 70.14 -37.49
CA ASP A 297 -39.50 70.72 -38.70
C ASP A 297 -39.24 69.64 -39.77
N ASP A 298 -38.79 68.44 -39.38
CA ASP A 298 -38.53 67.33 -40.29
C ASP A 298 -39.83 66.71 -40.82
N LEU A 299 -40.87 66.62 -39.98
CA LEU A 299 -42.21 66.18 -40.38
C LEU A 299 -42.84 67.15 -41.39
N CYS A 300 -42.75 68.46 -41.14
CA CYS A 300 -43.22 69.50 -42.04
C CYS A 300 -42.46 69.48 -43.37
N ALA A 301 -41.13 69.32 -43.33
CA ALA A 301 -40.31 69.21 -44.53
C ALA A 301 -40.66 67.95 -45.35
N ALA A 302 -40.87 66.80 -44.69
CA ALA A 302 -41.26 65.56 -45.34
C ALA A 302 -42.66 65.63 -45.98
N ALA A 303 -43.60 66.35 -45.35
CA ALA A 303 -44.93 66.63 -45.89
C ALA A 303 -44.93 67.70 -47.00
N GLY A 304 -43.83 68.46 -47.15
CA GLY A 304 -43.73 69.57 -48.09
C GLY A 304 -44.49 70.83 -47.64
N PHE A 305 -44.79 70.94 -46.35
CA PHE A 305 -45.51 72.06 -45.76
C PHE A 305 -44.52 73.15 -45.32
N ALA A 306 -44.78 74.38 -45.75
CA ALA A 306 -43.91 75.54 -45.50
C ALA A 306 -44.44 76.50 -44.44
N CYS A 307 -45.72 76.36 -44.04
CA CYS A 307 -46.36 77.23 -43.07
C CYS A 307 -47.64 76.61 -42.47
N GLY A 308 -48.07 77.18 -41.35
CA GLY A 308 -49.40 76.98 -40.76
C GLY A 308 -49.55 75.68 -39.95
N PRO A 309 -50.65 75.57 -39.18
CA PRO A 309 -50.93 74.36 -38.40
C PRO A 309 -51.35 73.23 -39.33
N ALA A 310 -50.69 72.09 -39.23
CA ALA A 310 -50.97 70.88 -39.98
C ALA A 310 -51.15 69.68 -39.05
N THR A 311 -52.04 68.77 -39.43
CA THR A 311 -52.16 67.46 -38.79
C THR A 311 -51.40 66.44 -39.64
N LEU A 312 -50.25 66.00 -39.13
CA LEU A 312 -49.38 65.04 -39.79
C LEU A 312 -49.33 63.75 -38.99
N VAL A 313 -49.24 62.62 -39.70
CA VAL A 313 -48.93 61.32 -39.08
C VAL A 313 -47.42 61.18 -39.10
N ASP A 314 -46.81 61.00 -37.93
CA ASP A 314 -45.38 60.73 -37.85
C ASP A 314 -45.04 59.30 -38.33
N GLU A 315 -43.75 59.02 -38.46
CA GLU A 315 -43.24 57.69 -38.82
C GLU A 315 -43.59 56.60 -37.78
N CYS A 316 -44.01 56.98 -36.58
CA CYS A 316 -44.51 56.11 -35.53
C CYS A 316 -46.02 55.83 -35.64
N GLY A 317 -46.71 56.45 -36.60
CA GLY A 317 -48.15 56.32 -36.82
C GLY A 317 -49.01 57.17 -35.88
N ALA A 318 -48.42 58.09 -35.11
CA ALA A 318 -49.17 59.00 -34.26
C ALA A 318 -49.57 60.26 -35.03
N GLU A 319 -50.84 60.67 -34.92
CA GLU A 319 -51.31 61.96 -35.43
C GLU A 319 -50.84 63.08 -34.50
N ARG A 320 -50.16 64.07 -35.10
CA ARG A 320 -49.59 65.23 -34.40
C ARG A 320 -50.08 66.51 -35.05
N GLU A 321 -50.54 67.44 -34.22
CA GLU A 321 -50.77 68.83 -34.64
C GLU A 321 -49.44 69.58 -34.51
N VAL A 322 -48.87 69.97 -35.64
CA VAL A 322 -47.59 70.67 -35.72
C VAL A 322 -47.78 72.00 -36.44
N ASP A 323 -47.08 73.05 -36.01
CA ASP A 323 -47.06 74.32 -36.73
C ASP A 323 -45.82 74.35 -37.62
N CYS A 324 -46.03 74.25 -38.93
CA CYS A 324 -44.95 74.24 -39.93
C CYS A 324 -44.34 75.63 -40.18
N GLY A 325 -44.62 76.58 -39.31
CA GLY A 325 -44.00 77.90 -39.27
C GLY A 325 -44.87 78.98 -39.89
N ALA A 326 -44.31 80.18 -40.01
CA ALA A 326 -44.98 81.34 -40.58
C ALA A 326 -44.29 81.80 -41.87
N CYS A 327 -45.07 82.35 -42.79
CA CYS A 327 -44.53 82.94 -44.01
C CYS A 327 -43.63 84.13 -43.70
N ALA A 328 -42.41 84.10 -44.22
CA ALA A 328 -41.41 85.15 -44.00
C ALA A 328 -41.55 86.33 -44.97
N GLY A 329 -42.29 86.20 -46.08
CA GLY A 329 -42.49 87.25 -47.07
C GLY A 329 -43.54 88.30 -46.68
N LEU A 330 -43.30 89.55 -47.06
CA LEU A 330 -44.25 90.65 -46.84
C LEU A 330 -45.49 90.47 -47.74
N GLY A 331 -46.67 90.33 -47.11
CA GLY A 331 -47.94 90.14 -47.81
C GLY A 331 -48.26 88.68 -48.18
N GLU A 332 -47.45 87.73 -47.72
CA GLU A 332 -47.74 86.30 -47.83
C GLU A 332 -48.68 85.86 -46.73
N VAL A 333 -49.65 85.02 -47.10
CA VAL A 333 -50.45 84.25 -46.16
C VAL A 333 -50.20 82.78 -46.40
N CYS A 334 -50.40 81.97 -45.37
CA CYS A 334 -50.41 80.54 -45.53
C CYS A 334 -51.72 80.12 -46.23
N THR A 335 -51.61 79.39 -47.34
CA THR A 335 -52.77 78.83 -48.04
C THR A 335 -53.25 77.55 -47.36
N ASP A 336 -54.44 77.08 -47.76
CA ASP A 336 -54.98 75.79 -47.31
C ASP A 336 -54.10 74.59 -47.72
N ASP A 337 -53.21 74.76 -48.71
CA ASP A 337 -52.22 73.76 -49.13
C ASP A 337 -50.90 73.86 -48.32
N HIS A 338 -50.86 74.64 -47.24
CA HIS A 338 -49.69 74.87 -46.38
C HIS A 338 -48.47 75.46 -47.12
N VAL A 339 -48.72 76.26 -48.16
CA VAL A 339 -47.70 76.98 -48.94
C VAL A 339 -47.88 78.48 -48.75
N CYS A 340 -46.78 79.22 -48.67
CA CYS A 340 -46.82 80.67 -48.63
C CYS A 340 -47.18 81.22 -50.02
N ALA A 341 -48.28 81.96 -50.10
CA ALA A 341 -48.68 82.66 -51.30
C ALA A 341 -49.04 84.11 -50.99
N CYS A 342 -48.68 85.01 -51.90
CA CYS A 342 -49.12 86.40 -51.85
C CYS A 342 -50.61 86.45 -52.16
N VAL A 343 -51.41 87.00 -51.25
CA VAL A 343 -52.78 87.40 -51.60
C VAL A 343 -52.66 88.70 -52.37
N PRO A 344 -53.08 88.76 -53.66
CA PRO A 344 -53.28 90.03 -54.31
C PRO A 344 -54.39 90.73 -53.52
N SER A 345 -54.02 91.76 -52.76
CA SER A 345 -55.00 92.61 -52.09
C SER A 345 -56.04 93.02 -53.11
N ALA A 346 -57.32 92.77 -52.81
CA ALA A 346 -58.41 93.31 -53.60
C ALA A 346 -58.13 94.79 -53.83
N ASP A 347 -58.31 95.25 -55.07
CA ASP A 347 -57.84 96.53 -55.61
C ASP A 347 -58.21 97.77 -54.77
N ASP A 348 -59.04 97.63 -53.74
CA ASP A 348 -59.39 98.67 -52.77
C ASP A 348 -58.23 99.04 -51.80
N ASP A 349 -57.38 98.09 -51.37
CA ASP A 349 -56.32 98.38 -50.38
C ASP A 349 -55.04 98.96 -51.02
N LEU A 350 -54.75 98.61 -52.28
CA LEU A 350 -53.67 99.22 -53.08
C LEU A 350 -53.99 100.67 -53.45
N CYS A 351 -55.27 100.98 -53.70
CA CYS A 351 -55.72 102.34 -53.96
C CYS A 351 -55.65 103.25 -52.73
N ALA A 352 -55.88 102.71 -51.52
CA ALA A 352 -55.79 103.45 -50.27
C ALA A 352 -54.34 103.73 -49.83
N ALA A 353 -53.41 102.79 -50.03
CA ALA A 353 -52.00 102.97 -49.72
C ALA A 353 -51.26 103.90 -50.70
N ALA A 354 -51.77 104.07 -51.92
CA ALA A 354 -51.18 104.91 -52.97
C ALA A 354 -51.80 106.31 -53.11
N GLY A 355 -52.84 106.65 -52.33
CA GLY A 355 -53.39 108.01 -52.25
C GLY A 355 -54.20 108.50 -53.46
N PHE A 356 -54.78 107.59 -54.25
CA PHE A 356 -55.55 107.95 -55.45
C PHE A 356 -57.07 107.94 -55.20
N ALA A 357 -57.75 109.04 -55.55
CA ALA A 357 -59.20 109.16 -55.54
C ALA A 357 -59.75 109.19 -56.99
N CYS A 358 -60.48 108.13 -57.35
CA CYS A 358 -61.38 107.94 -58.51
C CYS A 358 -60.93 108.41 -59.91
N GLY A 359 -60.64 107.44 -60.79
CA GLY A 359 -60.58 107.55 -62.26
C GLY A 359 -59.91 106.30 -62.86
N PRO A 360 -60.35 105.75 -64.02
CA PRO A 360 -59.83 104.47 -64.51
C PRO A 360 -58.37 104.62 -64.95
N ALA A 361 -57.45 103.96 -64.24
CA ALA A 361 -56.10 103.72 -64.70
C ALA A 361 -56.10 102.42 -65.51
N THR A 362 -55.79 102.51 -66.80
CA THR A 362 -55.49 101.32 -67.61
C THR A 362 -54.15 100.75 -67.17
N LEU A 363 -54.18 99.52 -66.65
CA LEU A 363 -53.05 98.58 -66.74
C LEU A 363 -53.16 97.83 -68.08
#